data_AF-A0A7S9WQ47-F1
#
_entry.id   AF-A0A7S9WQ47-F1
#
_cell.length_a   1.000
_cell.length_b   1.000
_cell.length_c   1.000
_cell.angle_alpha   90.00
_cell.angle_beta   90.00
_cell.angle_gamma   90.00
#
_symmetry.space_group_name_H-M   'P 1'
#
loop_
_entity.id
_entity.type
_entity.pdbx_description
1 polymer ?
#
loop_
_entity_poly.entity_id
_entity_poly.type
_entity_poly.pdbx_seq_one_letter_code
_entity_poly.pdbx_strand_id
1 'polypeptide(L)'
;MLVEKGYFLLNLCRIASLWHQDKYLVDPSADKYETVEDLVQDIYNACEYALYPRNKIYFSKRELEIISHFKSFMDKNFGIDFWNEIEKIDNKTLVYSNKTWIKTREFAGAIIKRFGFSIENFNYENF
;
A
#
# COMPACT_ATOMS: atom_id res chain seq x y z
N MET A 1 0.48 18.15 -6.48
CA MET A 1 1.07 16.81 -6.67
C MET A 1 0.68 16.33 -8.07
N LEU A 2 1.62 15.80 -8.87
CA LEU A 2 1.29 15.21 -10.19
C LEU A 2 0.37 14.00 -10.00
N VAL A 3 -0.55 13.77 -10.93
CA VAL A 3 -1.58 12.71 -10.82
C VAL A 3 -0.94 11.34 -10.62
N GLU A 4 0.15 11.06 -11.34
CA GLU A 4 0.85 9.78 -11.32
C GLU A 4 1.53 9.52 -9.96
N LYS A 5 2.21 10.53 -9.44
CA LYS A 5 2.84 10.46 -8.11
C LYS A 5 1.79 10.41 -7.00
N GLY A 6 0.68 11.12 -7.19
CA GLY A 6 -0.45 11.12 -6.27
C GLY A 6 -1.13 9.76 -6.16
N TYR A 7 -1.39 9.11 -7.29
CA TYR A 7 -1.95 7.76 -7.31
C TYR A 7 -1.07 6.75 -6.56
N PHE A 8 0.26 6.83 -6.77
CA PHE A 8 1.20 5.99 -6.04
C PHE A 8 1.21 6.26 -4.53
N LEU A 9 1.29 7.53 -4.14
CA LEU A 9 1.35 7.91 -2.74
C LEU A 9 0.04 7.62 -2.00
N LEU A 10 -1.12 7.81 -2.62
CA LEU A 10 -2.42 7.51 -2.02
C LEU A 10 -2.50 6.04 -1.59
N ASN A 11 -2.16 5.11 -2.50
CA ASN A 11 -2.22 3.68 -2.22
C ASN A 11 -1.18 3.24 -1.19
N LEU A 12 0.02 3.82 -1.24
CA LEU A 12 1.01 3.63 -0.17
C LEU A 12 0.47 4.07 1.19
N CYS A 13 -0.22 5.20 1.24
CA CYS A 13 -0.73 5.79 2.48
C CYS A 13 -1.85 4.95 3.09
N ARG A 14 -2.69 4.29 2.28
CA ARG A 14 -3.72 3.35 2.76
C ARG A 14 -3.09 2.14 3.45
N ILE A 15 -2.07 1.53 2.83
CA ILE A 15 -1.29 0.42 3.41
C ILE A 15 -0.42 0.84 4.61
N ALA A 16 0.11 2.07 4.60
CA ALA A 16 0.98 2.56 5.66
C ALA A 16 0.23 2.98 6.94
N SER A 17 -1.02 3.42 6.81
CA SER A 17 -1.80 4.00 7.90
C SER A 17 -2.51 2.92 8.72
N LEU A 18 -2.12 2.79 9.99
CA LEU A 18 -2.79 1.91 10.92
C LEU A 18 -4.23 2.38 11.19
N TRP A 19 -4.44 3.70 11.30
CA TRP A 19 -5.78 4.28 11.47
C TRP A 19 -6.70 3.93 10.30
N HIS A 20 -6.20 3.99 9.06
CA HIS A 20 -6.97 3.63 7.87
C HIS A 20 -7.35 2.15 7.89
N GLN A 21 -6.39 1.28 8.20
CA GLN A 21 -6.63 -0.16 8.34
C GLN A 21 -7.63 -0.47 9.47
N ASP A 22 -7.52 0.17 10.62
CA ASP A 22 -8.49 -0.01 11.70
C ASP A 22 -9.91 0.37 11.25
N LYS A 23 -10.04 1.53 10.61
CA LYS A 23 -11.33 2.10 10.21
C LYS A 23 -12.02 1.36 9.06
N TYR A 24 -11.25 0.85 8.09
CA TYR A 24 -11.83 0.33 6.84
C TYR A 24 -11.59 -1.17 6.62
N LEU A 25 -10.69 -1.80 7.39
CA LEU A 25 -10.39 -3.23 7.27
C LEU A 25 -10.74 -4.00 8.54
N VAL A 26 -10.38 -3.50 9.74
CA VAL A 26 -10.62 -4.21 11.01
C VAL A 26 -12.04 -4.02 11.53
N ASP A 27 -12.53 -2.78 11.57
CA ASP A 27 -13.86 -2.42 12.06
C ASP A 27 -14.59 -1.53 11.05
N PRO A 28 -14.87 -2.05 9.83
CA PRO A 28 -15.49 -1.26 8.78
C PRO A 28 -16.93 -0.89 9.12
N SER A 29 -17.30 0.35 8.82
CA SER A 29 -18.70 0.75 8.76
C SER A 29 -19.40 0.09 7.55
N ALA A 30 -20.72 -0.11 7.63
CA ALA A 30 -21.49 -0.71 6.53
C ALA A 30 -21.36 0.04 5.19
N ASP A 31 -21.10 1.35 5.23
CA ASP A 31 -21.05 2.21 4.04
C ASP A 31 -19.65 2.26 3.39
N LYS A 32 -18.60 1.87 4.12
CA LYS A 32 -17.21 1.92 3.65
C LYS A 32 -16.41 0.79 4.28
N TYR A 33 -16.07 -0.21 3.47
CA TYR A 33 -15.14 -1.29 3.80
C TYR A 33 -14.13 -1.47 2.67
N GLU A 34 -12.94 -1.94 3.01
CA GLU A 34 -11.92 -2.38 2.05
C GLU A 34 -11.57 -3.84 2.32
N THR A 35 -11.21 -4.57 1.28
CA THR A 35 -10.65 -5.91 1.41
C THR A 35 -9.13 -5.90 1.38
N VAL A 36 -8.52 -6.98 1.87
CA VAL A 36 -7.07 -7.17 1.80
C VAL A 36 -6.63 -7.25 0.35
N GLU A 37 -7.42 -7.94 -0.47
CA GLU A 37 -7.25 -8.10 -1.90
C GLU A 37 -7.24 -6.76 -2.62
N ASP A 38 -8.22 -5.88 -2.35
CA ASP A 38 -8.30 -4.56 -2.96
C ASP A 38 -7.07 -3.72 -2.62
N LEU A 39 -6.68 -3.68 -1.34
CA LEU A 39 -5.51 -2.93 -0.88
C LEU A 39 -4.21 -3.41 -1.52
N VAL A 40 -4.03 -4.73 -1.63
CA VAL A 40 -2.86 -5.34 -2.27
C VAL A 40 -2.87 -5.08 -3.78
N GLN A 41 -4.01 -5.24 -4.44
CA GLN A 41 -4.15 -5.04 -5.88
C GLN A 41 -3.93 -3.56 -6.24
N ASP A 42 -4.45 -2.63 -5.45
CA ASP A 42 -4.31 -1.19 -5.69
C ASP A 42 -2.85 -0.75 -5.58
N ILE A 43 -2.10 -1.26 -4.60
CA ILE A 43 -0.68 -0.94 -4.48
C ILE A 43 0.15 -1.57 -5.59
N TYR A 44 -0.21 -2.78 -6.06
CA TYR A 44 0.41 -3.39 -7.24
C TYR A 44 0.18 -2.55 -8.49
N ASN A 45 -1.08 -2.20 -8.77
CA ASN A 45 -1.47 -1.35 -9.89
C ASN A 45 -0.75 -0.01 -9.83
N ALA A 46 -0.61 0.57 -8.64
CA ALA A 46 0.14 1.80 -8.43
C ALA A 46 1.63 1.67 -8.75
N CYS A 47 2.26 0.55 -8.37
CA CYS A 47 3.65 0.27 -8.73
C CYS A 47 3.82 0.09 -10.24
N GLU A 48 2.97 -0.71 -10.88
CA GLU A 48 3.01 -0.95 -12.33
C GLU A 48 2.77 0.34 -13.11
N TYR A 49 1.79 1.13 -12.68
CA TYR A 49 1.47 2.41 -13.27
C TYR A 49 2.67 3.37 -13.18
N ALA A 50 3.32 3.49 -12.03
CA ALA A 50 4.50 4.34 -11.88
C ALA A 50 5.70 3.87 -12.72
N LEU A 51 5.86 2.55 -12.86
CA LEU A 51 6.94 1.92 -13.64
C LEU A 51 6.64 1.81 -15.14
N TYR A 52 5.43 2.16 -15.58
CA TYR A 52 5.07 2.11 -16.99
C TYR A 52 5.88 3.16 -17.78
N PRO A 53 6.41 2.85 -18.98
CA PRO A 53 7.36 3.72 -19.70
C PRO A 53 6.94 5.18 -19.81
N ARG A 54 5.67 5.45 -20.09
CA ARG A 54 5.13 6.82 -20.22
C ARG A 54 5.09 7.60 -18.92
N ASN A 55 5.02 6.92 -17.77
CA ASN A 55 4.84 7.52 -16.44
C ASN A 55 6.17 7.70 -15.70
N LYS A 56 7.22 7.00 -16.11
CA LYS A 56 8.56 7.11 -15.49
C LYS A 56 9.09 8.54 -15.44
N ILE A 57 8.68 9.41 -16.37
CA ILE A 57 9.09 10.82 -16.44
C ILE A 57 8.66 11.63 -15.20
N TYR A 58 7.67 11.18 -14.45
CA TYR A 58 7.15 11.87 -13.27
C TYR A 58 7.87 11.47 -11.96
N PHE A 59 8.82 10.55 -12.05
CA PHE A 59 9.59 10.02 -10.94
C PHE A 59 11.08 10.23 -11.20
N SER A 60 11.84 10.57 -10.16
CA SER A 60 13.29 10.55 -10.24
C SER A 60 13.80 9.11 -10.39
N LYS A 61 15.02 8.95 -10.92
CA LYS A 61 15.66 7.62 -11.03
C LYS A 61 15.66 6.86 -9.70
N ARG A 62 15.95 7.56 -8.60
CA ARG A 62 15.96 6.98 -7.25
C ARG A 62 14.56 6.53 -6.80
N GLU A 63 13.52 7.30 -7.12
CA GLU A 63 12.14 6.92 -6.81
C GLU A 63 11.74 5.66 -7.59
N LEU A 64 12.09 5.58 -8.88
CA LEU A 64 11.83 4.38 -9.69
C LEU A 64 12.55 3.13 -9.16
N GLU A 65 13.80 3.27 -8.69
CA GLU A 65 14.54 2.17 -8.05
C GLU A 65 13.83 1.70 -6.76
N ILE A 66 13.34 2.64 -5.95
CA ILE A 66 12.58 2.33 -4.73
C ILE A 66 11.26 1.63 -5.08
N ILE A 67 10.52 2.13 -6.06
CA ILE A 67 9.24 1.55 -6.51
C ILE A 67 9.48 0.14 -7.06
N SER A 68 10.52 -0.06 -7.86
CA SER A 68 10.88 -1.38 -8.38
C SER A 68 11.22 -2.36 -7.27
N HIS A 69 11.99 -1.94 -6.27
CA HIS A 69 12.33 -2.80 -5.14
C HIS A 69 11.09 -3.13 -4.31
N PHE A 70 10.20 -2.17 -4.10
CA PHE A 70 8.95 -2.39 -3.39
C PHE A 70 8.03 -3.36 -4.16
N LYS A 71 7.89 -3.20 -5.48
CA LYS A 71 7.14 -4.16 -6.32
C LYS A 71 7.73 -5.57 -6.20
N SER A 72 9.05 -5.73 -6.30
CA SER A 72 9.68 -7.05 -6.14
C SER A 72 9.50 -7.65 -4.74
N PHE A 73 9.45 -6.80 -3.70
CA PHE A 73 9.07 -7.25 -2.36
C PHE A 73 7.62 -7.72 -2.34
N MET A 74 6.68 -7.00 -2.94
CA MET A 74 5.29 -7.43 -3.05
C MET A 74 5.21 -8.78 -3.79
N ASP A 75 5.84 -8.89 -4.97
CA ASP A 75 5.84 -10.09 -5.84
C ASP A 75 6.27 -11.34 -5.06
N LYS A 76 7.25 -11.19 -4.16
CA LYS A 76 7.79 -12.27 -3.35
C LYS A 76 6.90 -12.67 -2.17
N ASN A 77 6.14 -11.73 -1.60
CA ASN A 77 5.48 -11.94 -0.32
C ASN A 77 3.96 -12.14 -0.42
N PHE A 78 3.30 -11.69 -1.49
CA PHE A 78 1.85 -11.81 -1.69
C PHE A 78 1.50 -12.95 -2.67
N GLY A 79 2.13 -14.10 -2.46
CA GLY A 79 1.88 -15.34 -3.22
C GLY A 79 0.86 -16.27 -2.56
N ILE A 80 0.69 -17.47 -3.11
CA ILE A 80 -0.30 -18.46 -2.66
C ILE A 80 -0.24 -18.77 -1.16
N ASP A 81 0.96 -18.82 -0.58
CA ASP A 81 1.15 -19.10 0.85
C ASP A 81 0.57 -17.99 1.74
N PHE A 82 0.71 -16.72 1.32
CA PHE A 82 0.13 -15.59 2.03
C PHE A 82 -1.40 -15.65 1.98
N TRP A 83 -1.97 -15.85 0.79
CA TRP A 83 -3.42 -15.94 0.62
C TRP A 83 -4.03 -17.10 1.43
N ASN A 84 -3.38 -18.27 1.41
CA ASN A 84 -3.77 -19.42 2.22
C ASN A 84 -3.64 -19.19 3.74
N GLU A 85 -2.73 -18.31 4.17
CA GLU A 85 -2.58 -17.93 5.58
C GLU A 85 -3.71 -16.99 5.99
N ILE A 86 -3.99 -15.95 5.19
CA ILE A 86 -4.98 -14.93 5.57
C ILE A 86 -6.41 -15.45 5.58
N GLU A 87 -6.73 -16.47 4.77
CA GLU A 87 -8.03 -17.16 4.80
C GLU A 87 -8.35 -17.79 6.17
N LYS A 88 -7.34 -17.99 7.03
CA LYS A 88 -7.47 -18.68 8.32
C LYS A 88 -7.47 -17.72 9.52
N ILE A 89 -7.33 -16.42 9.29
CA ILE A 89 -7.23 -15.41 10.34
C ILE A 89 -8.20 -14.25 10.07
N ASP A 90 -8.56 -13.52 11.11
CA ASP A 90 -9.36 -12.31 10.96
C ASP A 90 -8.47 -11.10 10.57
N ASN A 91 -9.12 -10.04 10.07
CA ASN A 91 -8.45 -8.81 9.68
C ASN A 91 -7.67 -8.16 10.83
N LYS A 92 -8.14 -8.32 12.07
CA LYS A 92 -7.42 -7.82 13.25
C LYS A 92 -6.09 -8.55 13.42
N THR A 93 -6.08 -9.87 13.33
CA THR A 93 -4.87 -10.69 13.42
C THR A 93 -3.93 -10.40 12.25
N LEU A 94 -4.46 -10.20 11.05
CA LEU A 94 -3.67 -9.75 9.89
C LEU A 94 -2.96 -8.42 10.19
N VAL A 95 -3.72 -7.38 10.56
CA VAL A 95 -3.21 -6.02 10.75
C VAL A 95 -2.19 -5.93 11.87
N TYR A 96 -2.39 -6.68 12.96
CA TYR A 96 -1.60 -6.55 14.19
C TYR A 96 -0.56 -7.66 14.40
N SER A 97 -0.63 -8.79 13.70
CA SER A 97 0.24 -9.94 13.98
C SER A 97 0.85 -10.60 12.75
N ASN A 98 0.27 -10.47 11.55
CA ASN A 98 0.87 -11.05 10.36
C ASN A 98 2.15 -10.31 9.97
N LYS A 99 3.27 -11.06 9.94
CA LYS A 99 4.61 -10.47 9.72
C LYS A 99 4.78 -9.88 8.33
N THR A 100 4.16 -10.46 7.31
CA THR A 100 4.23 -9.97 5.94
C THR A 100 3.49 -8.64 5.81
N TRP A 101 2.28 -8.57 6.38
CA TRP A 101 1.46 -7.37 6.37
C TRP A 101 2.14 -6.21 7.13
N ILE A 102 2.64 -6.47 8.34
CA ILE A 102 3.37 -5.47 9.14
C ILE A 102 4.60 -4.94 8.38
N LYS A 103 5.42 -5.82 7.80
CA LYS A 103 6.58 -5.41 7.01
C LYS A 103 6.21 -4.59 5.79
N THR A 104 5.09 -4.93 5.14
CA THR A 104 4.57 -4.17 3.99
C THR A 104 4.18 -2.75 4.40
N ARG A 105 3.47 -2.61 5.53
CA ARG A 105 3.12 -1.32 6.12
C ARG A 105 4.35 -0.48 6.47
N GLU A 106 5.36 -1.08 7.11
CA GLU A 106 6.61 -0.41 7.46
C GLU A 106 7.40 0.03 6.22
N PHE A 107 7.49 -0.83 5.21
CA PHE A 107 8.14 -0.50 3.95
C PHE A 107 7.40 0.67 3.27
N ALA A 108 6.07 0.61 3.18
CA ALA A 108 5.26 1.69 2.62
C ALA A 108 5.51 3.04 3.33
N GLY A 109 5.49 3.04 4.66
CA GLY A 109 5.83 4.22 5.48
C GLY A 109 7.23 4.76 5.21
N ALA A 110 8.22 3.87 5.03
CA ALA A 110 9.59 4.24 4.73
C ALA A 110 9.76 4.82 3.31
N ILE A 111 8.89 4.45 2.36
CA ILE A 111 8.85 5.05 1.01
C ILE A 111 8.25 6.45 1.07
N ILE A 112 7.09 6.60 1.74
CA ILE A 112 6.41 7.89 1.93
C ILE A 112 7.38 8.94 2.50
N LYS A 113 8.11 8.58 3.56
CA LYS A 113 9.13 9.45 4.17
C LYS A 113 10.27 9.79 3.20
N ARG A 114 10.75 8.82 2.41
CA ARG A 114 11.81 9.06 1.40
C ARG A 114 11.35 9.97 0.27
N PHE A 115 10.06 9.96 -0.05
CA PHE A 115 9.45 10.83 -1.06
C PHE A 115 9.16 12.24 -0.51
N GLY A 116 9.42 12.49 0.79
CA GLY A 116 9.25 13.78 1.43
C GLY A 116 7.85 14.05 1.98
N PHE A 117 7.05 13.00 2.20
CA PHE A 117 5.69 13.12 2.73
C PHE A 117 5.57 12.47 4.13
N SER A 118 4.51 12.82 4.84
CA SER A 118 4.01 12.08 6.01
C SER A 118 2.69 11.39 5.66
N ILE A 119 2.32 10.38 6.44
CA ILE A 119 1.02 9.70 6.32
C ILE A 119 -0.12 10.67 6.61
N GLU A 120 0.08 11.60 7.55
CA GLU A 120 -0.90 12.64 7.94
C GLU A 120 -1.22 13.64 6.81
N ASN A 121 -0.36 13.75 5.80
CA ASN A 121 -0.59 14.65 4.65
C ASN A 121 -1.77 14.19 3.78
N PHE A 122 -2.30 12.99 3.99
CA PHE A 122 -3.37 12.41 3.17
C PHE A 122 -4.69 12.45 3.93
N ASN A 123 -5.61 13.29 3.46
CA ASN A 123 -6.99 13.26 3.94
C ASN A 123 -7.74 12.13 3.22
N TYR A 124 -7.85 10.99 3.91
CA TYR A 124 -8.49 9.77 3.41
C TYR A 124 -10.02 9.89 3.24
N GLU A 125 -10.65 10.96 3.72
CA GLU A 125 -12.11 11.12 3.66
C GLU A 125 -12.62 11.77 2.36
N ASN A 126 -11.71 12.31 1.53
CA ASN A 126 -12.03 13.05 0.31
C ASN A 126 -11.73 12.29 -0.99
N PHE A 127 -11.55 10.96 -0.93
CA PHE A 127 -11.33 10.09 -2.09
C PHE A 127 -12.49 9.12 -2.28
#